data_AF-A0A4Q3YJR6-F1
#
_entry.id   AF-A0A4Q3YJR6-F1
#
_cell.length_a   1.000
_cell.length_b   1.000
_cell.length_c   1.000
_cell.angle_alpha   90.00
_cell.angle_beta   90.00
_cell.angle_gamma   90.00
#
_symmetry.space_group_name_H-M   'P 1'
#
loop_
_entity.id
_entity.type
_entity.pdbx_description
1 polymer ?
#
loop_
_entity_poly.entity_id
_entity_poly.type
_entity_poly.pdbx_seq_one_letter_code
_entity_poly.pdbx_strand_id
1 'polypeptide(L)'
;MSKVLLSIALAAGLGVTATAASAQTTTSATLDAVKAKGYVQCGVTGGVPGFSAPDASNNWTGLEVDFCRAVAAAIFNNADNVRYTPLTSQERFTALSAGEIDILSRT
;
A
#
# COMPACT_ATOMS: atom_id res chain seq x y z
N MET A 1 58.28 25.58 29.46
CA MET A 1 57.25 26.05 30.41
C MET A 1 56.43 27.12 29.72
N SER A 2 55.14 26.86 29.42
CA SER A 2 54.07 27.88 29.24
C SER A 2 52.82 27.34 28.50
N LYS A 3 52.87 26.27 27.70
CA LYS A 3 51.71 25.84 26.89
C LYS A 3 50.84 24.70 27.48
N VAL A 4 51.06 24.31 28.74
CA VAL A 4 50.37 23.17 29.41
C VAL A 4 49.14 23.62 30.22
N LEU A 5 48.52 24.76 29.90
CA LEU A 5 47.46 25.37 30.72
C LEU A 5 46.13 25.63 30.00
N LEU A 6 45.90 25.06 28.81
CA LEU A 6 44.59 25.15 28.13
C LEU A 6 43.91 23.78 27.95
N SER A 7 44.10 22.90 28.93
CA SER A 7 43.19 21.79 29.19
C SER A 7 42.22 22.26 30.27
N ILE A 8 40.93 21.94 30.13
CA ILE A 8 39.80 22.24 31.03
C ILE A 8 38.99 23.49 30.63
N ALA A 9 38.28 23.38 29.50
CA ALA A 9 36.95 23.98 29.37
C ALA A 9 35.94 22.84 29.26
N LEU A 10 35.26 22.60 30.38
CA LEU A 10 34.35 21.52 30.67
C LEU A 10 32.98 21.78 30.03
N ALA A 11 32.48 20.74 29.34
CA ALA A 11 31.09 20.29 29.24
C ALA A 11 29.95 21.29 28.98
N ALA A 12 29.29 21.13 27.82
CA ALA A 12 27.87 20.73 27.72
C ALA A 12 27.38 21.02 26.30
N GLY A 13 27.14 19.99 25.48
CA GLY A 13 26.40 20.18 24.23
C GLY A 13 26.92 19.48 22.98
N LEU A 14 27.22 18.19 23.05
CA LEU A 14 27.12 17.30 21.88
C LEU A 14 26.45 16.04 22.42
N GLY A 15 25.14 15.88 22.34
CA GLY A 15 24.35 15.99 21.14
C GLY A 15 23.80 14.59 20.91
N VAL A 16 22.65 14.32 21.53
CA VAL A 16 21.70 13.21 21.29
C VAL A 16 22.31 12.05 20.53
N THR A 17 22.68 10.98 21.24
CA THR A 17 22.81 9.65 20.62
C THR A 17 21.43 9.31 20.06
N ALA A 18 21.21 9.64 18.79
CA ALA A 18 20.08 9.16 18.03
C ALA A 18 20.17 7.64 18.06
N THR A 19 19.38 7.03 18.93
CA THR A 19 19.01 5.64 18.76
C THR A 19 18.34 5.60 17.39
N ALA A 20 19.09 5.15 16.39
CA ALA A 20 18.53 4.71 15.14
C ALA A 20 17.54 3.61 15.54
N ALA A 21 16.28 3.99 15.69
CA ALA A 21 15.19 3.06 15.76
C ALA A 21 15.28 2.28 14.45
N SER A 22 15.84 1.08 14.51
CA SER A 22 15.83 0.13 13.42
C SER A 22 14.36 -0.01 13.03
N ALA A 23 13.95 0.70 11.99
CA ALA A 23 12.63 0.52 11.41
C ALA A 23 12.60 -0.93 10.97
N GLN A 24 11.93 -1.79 11.76
CA GLN A 24 11.63 -3.14 11.35
C GLN A 24 10.74 -3.00 10.11
N THR A 25 11.35 -3.18 8.93
CA THR A 25 10.64 -3.36 7.68
C THR A 25 9.85 -4.64 7.82
N THR A 26 8.62 -4.54 8.31
CA THR A 26 7.62 -5.59 8.13
C THR A 26 7.32 -5.66 6.64
N THR A 27 8.05 -6.52 5.93
CA THR A 27 7.77 -6.82 4.52
C THR A 27 6.44 -7.55 4.44
N SER A 28 5.47 -6.94 3.77
CA SER A 28 4.17 -7.56 3.51
C SER A 28 4.28 -8.41 2.25
N ALA A 29 4.10 -9.73 2.38
CA ALA A 29 4.12 -10.63 1.24
C ALA A 29 3.11 -10.23 0.16
N THR A 30 1.94 -9.71 0.56
CA THR A 30 0.94 -9.18 -0.38
C THR A 30 1.45 -7.95 -1.12
N LEU A 31 2.03 -6.98 -0.40
CA LEU A 31 2.57 -5.76 -1.02
C LEU A 31 3.73 -6.09 -1.97
N ASP A 32 4.60 -7.01 -1.59
CA ASP A 32 5.72 -7.45 -2.42
C ASP A 32 5.23 -8.14 -3.68
N ALA A 33 4.22 -9.02 -3.58
CA ALA A 33 3.59 -9.67 -4.73
C ALA A 33 2.90 -8.65 -5.66
N VAL A 34 2.18 -7.68 -5.10
CA VAL A 34 1.54 -6.58 -5.85
C VAL A 34 2.59 -5.74 -6.58
N LYS A 35 3.66 -5.34 -5.91
CA LYS A 35 4.76 -4.58 -6.53
C LYS A 35 5.46 -5.38 -7.62
N ALA A 36 5.69 -6.67 -7.40
CA ALA A 36 6.33 -7.55 -8.38
C ALA A 36 5.49 -7.74 -9.64
N LYS A 37 4.16 -7.83 -9.52
CA LYS A 37 3.26 -7.96 -10.69
C LYS A 37 2.88 -6.63 -11.34
N GLY A 38 3.07 -5.51 -10.65
CA GLY A 38 2.90 -4.15 -11.19
C GLY A 38 1.48 -3.61 -11.20
N TYR A 39 0.50 -4.29 -10.59
CA TYR A 39 -0.88 -3.82 -10.48
C TYR A 39 -1.57 -4.42 -9.25
N VAL A 40 -2.64 -3.78 -8.79
CA VAL A 40 -3.55 -4.30 -7.75
C VAL A 40 -4.65 -5.14 -8.42
N GLN A 41 -4.81 -6.40 -8.03
CA GLN A 41 -5.95 -7.24 -8.41
C GLN A 41 -7.06 -7.05 -7.35
N CYS A 42 -8.11 -6.33 -7.71
CA CYS A 42 -9.18 -5.95 -6.80
C CYS A 42 -10.44 -6.79 -7.05
N GLY A 43 -10.95 -7.44 -6.01
CA GLY A 43 -12.26 -8.07 -6.03
C GLY A 43 -13.36 -7.04 -5.82
N VAL A 44 -14.30 -6.96 -6.75
CA VAL A 44 -15.41 -5.98 -6.75
C VAL A 44 -16.76 -6.65 -7.01
N THR A 45 -17.84 -5.91 -6.81
CA THR A 45 -19.17 -6.30 -7.25
C THR A 45 -19.25 -6.23 -8.79
N GLY A 46 -20.06 -7.08 -9.42
CA GLY A 46 -20.27 -7.07 -10.86
C GLY A 46 -21.59 -6.40 -11.22
N GLY A 47 -21.57 -5.14 -11.61
CA GLY A 47 -22.72 -4.49 -12.26
C GLY A 47 -23.75 -3.87 -11.30
N VAL A 48 -23.32 -3.35 -10.15
CA VAL A 48 -24.17 -2.54 -9.28
C VAL A 48 -23.83 -1.06 -9.51
N PRO A 49 -24.71 -0.27 -10.16
CA PRO A 49 -24.46 1.14 -10.42
C PRO A 49 -24.13 1.92 -9.15
N GLY A 50 -23.12 2.78 -9.24
CA GLY A 50 -22.60 3.55 -8.10
C GLY A 50 -21.55 2.82 -7.25
N PHE A 51 -21.47 1.48 -7.31
CA PHE A 51 -20.45 0.70 -6.60
C PHE A 51 -19.37 0.19 -7.55
N SER A 52 -19.75 -0.57 -8.56
CA SER A 52 -18.84 -1.14 -9.56
C SER A 52 -19.62 -1.67 -10.75
N ALA A 53 -19.43 -1.02 -11.89
CA ALA A 53 -19.99 -1.45 -13.16
C ALA A 53 -19.04 -1.12 -14.31
N PRO A 54 -18.76 -2.07 -15.22
CA PRO A 54 -18.10 -1.78 -16.47
C PRO A 54 -19.08 -1.11 -17.45
N ASP A 55 -18.61 -0.13 -18.21
CA ASP A 55 -19.30 0.38 -19.38
C ASP A 55 -19.11 -0.54 -20.61
N ALA A 56 -19.68 -0.16 -21.76
CA ALA A 56 -19.55 -0.90 -23.01
C ALA A 56 -18.11 -0.99 -23.56
N SER A 57 -17.21 -0.15 -23.06
CA SER A 57 -15.78 -0.15 -23.41
C SER A 57 -14.91 -0.83 -22.34
N ASN A 58 -15.52 -1.50 -21.35
CA ASN A 58 -14.87 -2.07 -20.18
C ASN A 58 -14.16 -1.06 -19.26
N ASN A 59 -14.58 0.22 -19.27
CA ASN A 59 -14.16 1.15 -18.23
C ASN A 59 -14.99 0.91 -16.98
N TRP A 60 -14.33 0.60 -15.87
CA TRP A 60 -14.98 0.37 -14.60
C TRP A 60 -15.14 1.69 -13.84
N THR A 61 -16.31 1.88 -13.23
CA THR A 61 -16.61 3.06 -12.41
C THR A 61 -17.42 2.69 -11.16
N GLY A 62 -17.34 3.53 -10.13
CA GLY A 62 -18.10 3.41 -8.88
C GLY A 62 -17.21 3.41 -7.63
N LEU A 63 -17.83 3.41 -6.45
CA LEU A 63 -17.15 3.53 -5.16
C LEU A 63 -16.08 2.45 -4.91
N GLU A 64 -16.39 1.19 -5.22
CA GLU A 64 -15.46 0.08 -5.04
C GLU A 64 -14.26 0.23 -5.98
N VAL A 65 -14.53 0.62 -7.24
CA VAL A 65 -13.52 0.90 -8.26
C VAL A 65 -12.59 2.04 -7.82
N ASP A 66 -13.16 3.15 -7.35
CA ASP A 66 -12.41 4.32 -6.90
C ASP A 66 -11.52 4.00 -5.71
N PHE A 67 -11.99 3.17 -4.78
CA PHE A 67 -11.18 2.68 -3.68
C PHE A 67 -9.98 1.85 -4.20
N CYS A 68 -10.21 0.90 -5.12
CA CYS A 68 -9.11 0.13 -5.71
C CYS A 68 -8.10 1.03 -6.46
N ARG A 69 -8.58 2.05 -7.19
CA ARG A 69 -7.72 3.03 -7.89
C ARG A 69 -6.91 3.88 -6.92
N ALA A 70 -7.50 4.28 -5.79
CA ALA A 70 -6.79 5.01 -4.74
C ALA A 70 -5.66 4.17 -4.14
N VAL A 71 -5.89 2.88 -3.90
CA VAL A 71 -4.85 1.94 -3.44
C VAL A 71 -3.76 1.78 -4.50
N ALA A 72 -4.12 1.62 -5.77
CA ALA A 72 -3.15 1.54 -6.86
C ALA A 72 -2.29 2.81 -6.97
N ALA A 73 -2.92 3.99 -6.88
CA ALA A 73 -2.22 5.27 -6.85
C ALA A 73 -1.24 5.37 -5.67
N ALA A 74 -1.64 4.91 -4.48
CA ALA A 74 -0.77 4.91 -3.30
C ALA A 74 0.46 4.00 -3.45
N ILE A 75 0.35 2.89 -4.17
CA ILE A 75 1.43 1.92 -4.34
C ILE A 75 2.34 2.29 -5.52
N PHE A 76 1.75 2.71 -6.65
CA PHE A 76 2.43 2.85 -7.94
C PHE A 76 2.57 4.29 -8.43
N ASN A 77 1.98 5.27 -7.72
CA ASN A 77 1.80 6.63 -8.23
C ASN A 77 1.06 6.66 -9.59
N ASN A 78 0.26 5.62 -9.86
CA ASN A 78 -0.59 5.51 -11.03
C ASN A 78 -1.89 4.79 -10.65
N ALA A 79 -3.01 5.50 -10.75
CA ALA A 79 -4.33 4.99 -10.42
C ALA A 79 -4.83 3.90 -11.39
N ASP A 80 -4.23 3.79 -12.57
CA ASP A 80 -4.64 2.84 -13.60
C ASP A 80 -3.93 1.49 -13.48
N ASN A 81 -3.01 1.33 -12.52
CA ASN A 81 -2.35 0.07 -12.19
C ASN A 81 -3.26 -0.85 -11.34
N VAL A 82 -4.46 -1.13 -11.85
CA VAL A 82 -5.49 -1.94 -11.18
C VAL A 82 -6.22 -2.83 -12.17
N ARG A 83 -6.63 -4.02 -11.73
CA ARG A 83 -7.50 -4.94 -12.46
C ARG A 83 -8.65 -5.38 -11.57
N TYR A 84 -9.80 -5.63 -12.18
CA TYR A 84 -11.04 -5.94 -11.46
C TYR A 84 -11.46 -7.38 -11.69
N THR A 85 -11.75 -8.10 -10.61
CA THR A 85 -12.41 -9.41 -10.64
C THR A 85 -13.82 -9.24 -10.06
N PRO A 86 -14.89 -9.35 -10.86
CA PRO A 86 -16.23 -9.40 -10.31
C PRO A 86 -16.44 -10.71 -9.53
N LEU A 87 -16.94 -10.62 -8.31
CA LEU A 87 -17.13 -11.79 -7.42
C LEU A 87 -18.54 -11.84 -6.86
N THR A 88 -19.08 -13.05 -6.65
CA THR A 88 -20.33 -13.25 -5.91
C THR A 88 -20.10 -13.28 -4.39
N SER A 89 -21.16 -13.14 -3.59
CA SER A 89 -21.05 -13.08 -2.10
C SER A 89 -20.46 -14.36 -1.53
N GLN A 90 -20.69 -15.47 -2.20
CA GLN A 90 -20.22 -16.79 -1.81
C GLN A 90 -18.73 -16.98 -2.11
N GLU A 91 -18.25 -16.50 -3.25
CA GLU A 91 -16.87 -16.75 -3.72
C GLU A 91 -15.83 -15.84 -3.06
N ARG A 92 -16.22 -14.64 -2.62
CA ARG A 92 -15.28 -13.54 -2.33
C ARG A 92 -14.17 -13.85 -1.33
N PHE A 93 -14.48 -14.59 -0.27
CA PHE A 93 -13.50 -14.92 0.76
C PHE A 93 -12.62 -16.09 0.34
N THR A 94 -13.16 -17.03 -0.43
CA THR A 94 -12.37 -18.10 -1.04
C THR A 94 -11.35 -17.51 -2.00
N ALA A 95 -11.78 -16.64 -2.92
CA ALA A 95 -10.91 -15.94 -3.87
C ALA A 95 -9.81 -15.13 -3.16
N LEU A 96 -10.17 -14.40 -2.09
CA LEU A 96 -9.19 -13.65 -1.28
C LEU A 96 -8.19 -14.59 -0.60
N SER A 97 -8.67 -15.67 0.03
CA SER A 97 -7.80 -16.63 0.73
C SER A 97 -6.88 -17.41 -0.20
N ALA A 98 -7.31 -17.64 -1.44
CA ALA A 98 -6.54 -18.30 -2.48
C ALA A 98 -5.51 -17.37 -3.16
N GLY A 99 -5.55 -16.06 -2.87
CA GLY A 99 -4.70 -15.06 -3.51
C GLY A 99 -5.09 -14.74 -4.95
N GLU A 100 -6.30 -15.11 -5.37
CA GLU A 100 -6.85 -14.73 -6.69
C GLU A 100 -7.07 -13.21 -6.79
N ILE A 101 -7.30 -12.56 -5.66
CA ILE A 101 -7.37 -11.10 -5.49
C ILE A 101 -6.45 -10.68 -4.33
N ASP A 102 -5.91 -9.46 -4.38
CA ASP A 102 -5.08 -8.91 -3.29
C ASP A 102 -5.92 -8.20 -2.24
N ILE A 103 -7.03 -7.62 -2.68
CA ILE A 103 -7.93 -6.83 -1.85
C ILE A 103 -9.36 -7.06 -2.28
N LEU A 104 -10.25 -7.13 -1.30
CA LEU A 104 -11.68 -7.27 -1.51
C LEU A 104 -12.36 -5.94 -1.22
N SER A 105 -12.67 -5.17 -2.26
CA SER A 105 -13.47 -3.95 -2.19
C SER A 105 -14.88 -4.28 -2.67
N ARG A 106 -15.64 -4.93 -1.79
CA ARG A 106 -16.98 -5.38 -2.11
C ARG A 106 -17.88 -5.35 -0.88
N THR A 107 -19.01 -4.65 -0.99
CA THR A 107 -20.06 -4.66 0.04
C THR A 107 -20.88 -5.95 0.04
#